data_AF-A0A089L2Z1-F1
#
_entry.id   AF-A0A089L2Z1-F1
#
_cell.length_a   1.000
_cell.length_b   1.000
_cell.length_c   1.000
_cell.angle_alpha   90.00
_cell.angle_beta   90.00
_cell.angle_gamma   90.00
#
_symmetry.space_group_name_H-M   'P 1'
#
loop_
_entity.id
_entity.type
_entity.pdbx_description
1 polymer ?
#
loop_
_entity_poly.entity_id
_entity_poly.type
_entity_poly.pdbx_seq_one_letter_code
_entity_poly.pdbx_strand_id
1 'polypeptide(L)'
;MTLSKCFKLSMTLLFVLMFCAACQNKEKEDVREYISLHELKSLSEKGASLSWDDFDKYPFEDIGSGLYIRKYKIEGERQLLVRGKSLDNPPEQISIIESNGTEREFTPEIVSEMEDMK
;
A
#
# COMPACT_ATOMS: atom_id res chain seq x y z
N MET A 1 11.95 -65.79 15.99
CA MET A 1 10.75 -65.20 16.63
C MET A 1 11.25 -64.60 17.94
N THR A 2 11.44 -63.30 18.15
CA THR A 2 10.73 -62.07 17.71
C THR A 2 11.79 -60.96 17.57
N LEU A 3 12.11 -60.44 16.38
CA LEU A 3 11.45 -59.33 15.68
C LEU A 3 10.61 -58.40 16.55
N SER A 4 11.23 -57.64 17.45
CA SER A 4 10.62 -56.41 18.00
C SER A 4 11.69 -55.56 18.69
N LYS A 5 12.19 -54.49 18.02
CA LYS A 5 12.70 -53.24 18.64
C LYS A 5 13.50 -52.30 17.73
N CYS A 6 13.54 -52.48 16.40
CA CYS A 6 14.08 -51.44 15.50
C CYS A 6 13.00 -50.53 14.88
N PHE A 7 11.73 -50.70 15.26
CA PHE A 7 10.59 -50.03 14.63
C PHE A 7 10.20 -48.67 15.25
N LYS A 8 11.10 -47.99 15.98
CA LYS A 8 10.73 -46.70 16.63
C LYS A 8 11.77 -45.58 16.56
N LEU A 9 12.89 -45.74 15.84
CA LEU A 9 13.82 -44.63 15.61
C LEU A 9 13.95 -44.17 14.16
N SER A 10 13.39 -44.90 13.19
CA SER A 10 13.52 -44.55 11.77
C SER A 10 12.41 -43.64 11.23
N MET A 11 11.29 -43.49 11.95
CA MET A 11 10.12 -42.72 11.48
C MET A 11 9.86 -41.43 12.26
N THR A 12 10.85 -40.93 12.98
CA THR A 12 10.84 -39.56 13.54
C THR A 12 11.78 -38.62 12.78
N LEU A 13 12.77 -39.16 12.06
CA LEU A 13 13.73 -38.33 11.30
C LEU A 13 13.16 -37.82 9.96
N LEU A 14 12.14 -38.49 9.40
CA LEU A 14 11.53 -38.09 8.13
C LEU A 14 10.46 -36.98 8.26
N PHE A 15 9.90 -36.78 9.45
CA PHE A 15 8.89 -35.74 9.69
C PHE A 15 9.50 -34.33 9.85
N VAL A 16 10.79 -34.23 10.22
CA VAL A 16 11.45 -32.94 10.47
C VAL A 16 11.80 -32.21 9.16
N LEU A 17 12.00 -32.94 8.06
CA LEU A 17 12.30 -32.34 6.75
C LEU A 17 11.05 -31.81 6.02
N MET A 18 9.84 -32.12 6.49
CA MET A 18 8.60 -31.74 5.81
C MET A 18 8.09 -30.34 6.21
N PHE A 19 8.68 -29.69 7.22
CA PHE A 19 8.28 -28.35 7.66
C PHE A 19 9.09 -27.20 7.03
N CYS A 20 10.15 -27.47 6.27
CA CYS A 20 10.94 -26.41 5.61
C CYS A 20 10.49 -26.05 4.19
N ALA A 21 9.51 -26.76 3.61
CA ALA A 21 8.99 -26.47 2.26
C ALA A 21 7.70 -25.64 2.27
N ALA A 22 7.28 -25.13 3.43
CA ALA A 22 6.19 -24.16 3.56
C ALA A 22 6.70 -22.81 4.08
N CYS A 23 7.87 -22.37 3.62
CA CYS A 23 8.02 -20.95 3.33
C CYS A 23 7.12 -20.71 2.12
N GLN A 24 5.82 -20.55 2.39
CA GLN A 24 4.83 -20.07 1.46
C GLN A 24 5.48 -18.91 0.71
N ASN A 25 5.42 -18.96 -0.61
CA ASN A 25 5.56 -17.78 -1.44
C ASN A 25 4.62 -16.73 -0.83
N LYS A 26 5.15 -15.90 0.07
CA LYS A 26 4.67 -14.55 0.21
C LYS A 26 5.00 -14.00 -1.16
N GLU A 27 3.98 -13.94 -2.02
CA GLU A 27 4.01 -12.95 -3.09
C GLU A 27 4.53 -11.71 -2.40
N LYS A 28 5.76 -11.29 -2.76
CA LYS A 28 6.25 -10.01 -2.31
C LYS A 28 5.18 -9.07 -2.85
N GLU A 29 4.33 -8.59 -1.95
CA GLU A 29 3.49 -7.45 -2.21
C GLU A 29 4.47 -6.43 -2.78
N ASP A 30 4.34 -6.18 -4.08
CA ASP A 30 5.17 -5.24 -4.81
C ASP A 30 4.77 -3.88 -4.25
N VAL A 31 5.39 -3.51 -3.12
CA VAL A 31 5.17 -2.22 -2.46
C VAL A 31 5.72 -1.19 -3.43
N ARG A 32 4.84 -0.72 -4.32
CA ARG A 32 5.15 0.35 -5.26
C ARG A 32 5.52 1.58 -4.44
N GLU A 33 6.70 2.13 -4.73
CA GLU A 33 7.22 3.28 -4.00
C GLU A 33 6.36 4.55 -4.23
N TYR A 34 5.56 4.56 -5.29
CA TYR A 34 4.71 5.67 -5.69
C TYR A 34 3.36 5.20 -6.26
N ILE A 35 2.36 6.08 -6.21
CA ILE A 35 1.05 5.89 -6.86
C ILE A 35 1.18 6.26 -8.34
N SER A 36 0.85 5.33 -9.25
CA SER A 36 0.82 5.61 -10.69
C SER A 36 -0.31 6.56 -11.06
N LEU A 37 -0.20 7.29 -12.18
CA LEU A 37 -1.29 8.18 -12.63
C LEU A 37 -2.60 7.43 -12.88
N HIS A 38 -2.54 6.21 -13.41
CA HIS A 38 -3.71 5.36 -13.61
C HIS A 38 -4.41 5.02 -12.28
N GLU A 39 -3.65 4.62 -11.25
CA GLU A 39 -4.21 4.35 -9.92
C GLU A 39 -4.77 5.62 -9.29
N LEU A 40 -4.08 6.74 -9.48
CA LEU A 40 -4.51 8.05 -9.01
C LEU A 40 -5.83 8.48 -9.64
N LYS A 41 -6.04 8.17 -10.93
CA LYS A 41 -7.31 8.40 -11.63
C LYS A 41 -8.43 7.57 -11.02
N SER A 42 -8.22 6.27 -10.81
CA SER A 42 -9.20 5.41 -10.16
C SER A 42 -9.57 5.88 -8.74
N LEU A 43 -8.61 6.45 -8.00
CA LEU A 43 -8.88 7.09 -6.70
C LEU A 43 -9.73 8.35 -6.86
N SER A 44 -9.42 9.22 -7.84
CA SER A 44 -10.14 10.48 -8.05
C SER A 44 -11.62 10.26 -8.39
N GLU A 45 -11.94 9.19 -9.13
CA GLU A 45 -13.31 8.83 -9.52
C GLU A 45 -14.19 8.42 -8.33
N LYS A 46 -13.60 8.00 -7.19
CA LYS A 46 -14.36 7.69 -5.97
C LYS A 46 -14.94 8.93 -5.30
N GLY A 47 -14.34 10.11 -5.53
CA GLY A 47 -14.77 11.39 -4.96
C GLY A 47 -15.01 11.31 -3.45
N ALA A 48 -16.21 11.68 -3.01
CA ALA A 48 -16.61 11.71 -1.60
C ALA A 48 -16.64 10.33 -0.91
N SER A 49 -16.48 9.23 -1.65
CA SER A 49 -16.42 7.87 -1.08
C SER A 49 -15.01 7.47 -0.64
N LEU A 50 -14.01 8.33 -0.85
CA LEU A 50 -12.63 8.06 -0.45
C LEU A 50 -12.50 7.92 1.07
N SER A 51 -11.80 6.87 1.50
CA SER A 51 -11.40 6.66 2.89
C SER A 51 -9.88 6.61 3.02
N TRP A 52 -9.37 6.58 4.26
CA TRP A 52 -7.94 6.39 4.52
C TRP A 52 -7.43 5.04 3.98
N ASP A 53 -8.24 3.99 4.10
CA ASP A 53 -7.94 2.61 3.69
C ASP A 53 -7.65 2.49 2.19
N ASP A 54 -8.26 3.36 1.36
CA ASP A 54 -7.99 3.41 -0.07
C ASP A 54 -6.51 3.69 -0.40
N PHE A 55 -5.77 4.24 0.57
CA PHE A 55 -4.38 4.61 0.45
C PHE A 55 -3.42 3.70 1.25
N ASP A 56 -3.93 2.79 2.09
CA ASP A 56 -3.09 1.99 3.02
C ASP A 56 -2.10 1.06 2.31
N LYS A 57 -2.38 0.69 1.06
CA LYS A 57 -1.47 -0.11 0.23
C LYS A 57 -0.23 0.66 -0.27
N TYR A 58 -0.18 1.98 -0.08
CA TYR A 58 0.94 2.81 -0.52
C TYR A 58 1.79 3.30 0.66
N PRO A 59 3.12 3.33 0.51
CA PRO A 59 3.96 3.93 1.53
C PRO A 59 3.70 5.44 1.65
N PHE A 60 3.68 5.95 2.88
CA PHE A 60 3.50 7.37 3.16
C PHE A 60 4.42 7.87 4.26
N GLU A 61 4.67 9.18 4.25
CA GLU A 61 5.27 9.93 5.35
C GLU A 61 4.16 10.63 6.14
N ASP A 62 4.09 10.41 7.45
CA ASP A 62 3.23 11.20 8.33
C ASP A 62 3.95 12.49 8.70
N ILE A 63 3.39 13.62 8.26
CA ILE A 63 3.92 14.97 8.52
C ILE A 63 3.00 15.79 9.42
N GLY A 64 2.02 15.14 10.03
CA GLY A 64 1.03 15.76 10.90
C GLY A 64 1.56 16.11 12.28
N SER A 65 1.07 17.21 12.84
CA SER A 65 1.27 17.57 14.25
C SER A 65 -0.08 17.97 14.86
N GLY A 66 -0.81 17.00 15.39
CA GLY A 66 -2.16 17.17 15.92
C GLY A 66 -3.28 17.02 14.88
N LEU A 67 -2.93 16.87 13.60
CA LEU A 67 -3.80 16.45 12.50
C LEU A 67 -3.17 15.23 11.83
N TYR A 68 -3.99 14.40 11.19
CA TYR A 68 -3.48 13.34 10.32
C TYR A 68 -3.16 13.93 8.96
N ILE A 69 -1.89 13.88 8.54
CA ILE A 69 -1.44 14.34 7.23
C ILE A 69 -0.53 13.28 6.64
N ARG A 70 -1.06 12.48 5.72
CA ARG A 70 -0.29 11.46 5.01
C ARG A 70 0.19 12.01 3.67
N LYS A 71 1.50 11.99 3.46
CA LYS A 71 2.17 12.40 2.22
C LYS A 71 2.62 11.18 1.43
N TYR A 72 2.05 10.99 0.25
CA TYR A 72 2.37 9.90 -0.66
C TYR A 72 3.19 10.41 -1.84
N LYS A 73 4.13 9.60 -2.32
CA LYS A 73 4.79 9.83 -3.60
C LYS A 73 3.83 9.44 -4.72
N ILE A 74 3.73 10.27 -5.76
CA ILE A 74 3.02 9.93 -6.98
C ILE A 74 3.97 10.05 -8.18
N GLU A 75 3.62 9.42 -9.29
CA GLU A 75 4.41 9.44 -10.52
C GLU A 75 4.78 10.88 -10.96
N GLY A 76 6.02 11.09 -11.42
CA GLY A 76 6.50 12.38 -11.93
C GLY A 76 7.00 13.36 -10.87
N GLU A 77 7.62 12.88 -9.79
CA GLU A 77 8.19 13.70 -8.70
C GLU A 77 7.17 14.61 -7.97
N ARG A 78 5.91 14.17 -7.96
CA ARG A 78 4.81 14.89 -7.33
C ARG A 78 4.41 14.21 -6.02
N GLN A 79 3.56 14.87 -5.25
CA GLN A 79 3.09 14.34 -3.96
C GLN A 79 1.57 14.45 -3.85
N LEU A 80 0.95 13.48 -3.18
CA LEU A 80 -0.44 13.55 -2.76
C LEU A 80 -0.49 13.76 -1.25
N LEU A 81 -1.25 14.75 -0.79
CA LEU A 81 -1.49 15.02 0.62
C LEU A 81 -2.94 14.71 0.98
N VAL A 82 -3.12 13.77 1.91
CA VAL A 82 -4.41 13.37 2.45
C VAL A 82 -4.49 13.83 3.91
N ARG A 83 -5.48 14.68 4.23
CA ARG A 83 -5.58 15.38 5.52
C ARG A 83 -6.91 15.13 6.21
N GLY A 84 -6.89 15.06 7.54
CA GLY A 84 -8.10 15.08 8.35
C GLY A 84 -7.84 15.12 9.85
N LYS A 85 -8.90 15.35 10.63
CA LYS A 85 -8.83 15.41 12.10
C LYS A 85 -8.92 14.05 12.78
N SER A 86 -9.44 13.03 12.09
CA SER A 86 -9.57 11.67 12.59
C SER A 86 -9.38 10.66 11.45
N LEU A 87 -8.91 9.47 11.80
CA LEU A 87 -8.89 8.32 10.90
C LEU A 87 -10.25 7.60 10.83
N ASP A 88 -11.13 7.83 11.81
CA ASP A 88 -12.48 7.23 11.86
C ASP A 88 -13.47 7.89 10.90
N ASN A 89 -13.14 9.07 10.36
CA ASN A 89 -13.92 9.81 9.38
C ASN A 89 -13.17 9.88 8.05
N PRO A 90 -13.85 10.09 6.91
CA PRO A 90 -13.20 10.35 5.64
C PRO A 90 -12.19 11.51 5.73
N PRO A 91 -11.14 11.50 4.90
CA PRO A 91 -10.25 12.65 4.76
C PRO A 91 -11.05 13.93 4.50
N GLU A 92 -10.67 15.01 5.17
CA GLU A 92 -11.31 16.32 5.03
C GLU A 92 -10.80 17.07 3.79
N GLN A 93 -9.56 16.85 3.39
CA GLN A 93 -8.95 17.49 2.24
C GLN A 93 -7.91 16.59 1.57
N ILE A 94 -7.95 16.50 0.25
CA ILE A 94 -6.96 15.81 -0.56
C ILE A 94 -6.43 16.77 -1.63
N SER A 95 -5.11 16.86 -1.77
CA SER A 95 -4.48 17.75 -2.74
C SER A 95 -3.20 17.15 -3.33
N ILE A 96 -2.82 17.64 -4.50
CA ILE A 96 -1.59 17.28 -5.19
C ILE A 96 -0.60 18.45 -5.07
N ILE A 97 0.64 18.17 -4.70
CA ILE A 97 1.77 19.08 -4.83
C ILE A 97 2.51 18.73 -6.12
N GLU A 98 2.56 19.69 -7.04
CA GLU A 98 3.34 19.62 -8.28
C GLU A 98 4.84 19.70 -8.02
N SER A 99 5.67 19.33 -9.00
CA SER A 99 7.13 19.43 -8.91
C SER A 99 7.64 20.85 -8.72
N ASN A 100 6.87 21.86 -9.12
CA ASN A 100 7.16 23.28 -8.89
C ASN A 100 6.72 23.78 -7.49
N GLY A 101 6.15 22.90 -6.66
CA GLY A 101 5.64 23.23 -5.32
C GLY A 101 4.21 23.80 -5.29
N THR A 102 3.54 23.92 -6.44
CA THR A 102 2.15 24.37 -6.52
C THR A 102 1.22 23.30 -5.97
N GLU A 103 0.30 23.70 -5.10
CA GLU A 103 -0.71 22.80 -4.53
C GLU A 103 -2.05 22.98 -5.24
N ARG A 104 -2.64 21.88 -5.70
CA ARG A 104 -3.94 21.83 -6.39
C ARG A 104 -4.87 20.85 -5.70
N GLU A 105 -6.17 21.14 -5.72
CA GLU A 105 -7.17 20.21 -5.20
C GLU A 105 -7.16 18.91 -6.01
N PHE A 106 -7.34 17.79 -5.32
CA PHE A 106 -7.37 16.48 -5.95
C PHE A 106 -8.72 16.25 -6.63
N THR A 107 -8.77 16.41 -7.95
CA THR A 107 -9.98 16.19 -8.76
C THR A 107 -9.68 15.35 -10.00
N PRO A 108 -10.68 14.66 -10.59
CA PRO A 108 -10.50 13.88 -11.81
C PRO A 108 -9.97 14.69 -12.99
N GLU A 109 -10.32 15.98 -13.08
CA GLU A 109 -9.86 16.89 -14.13
C GLU A 109 -8.35 17.09 -14.03
N ILE A 110 -7.86 17.42 -12.83
CA ILE A 110 -6.42 17.63 -12.58
C ILE A 110 -5.62 16.36 -12.86
N VAL A 111 -6.13 15.18 -12.50
CA VAL A 111 -5.44 13.91 -12.77
C VAL A 111 -5.41 13.59 -14.27
N SER A 112 -6.50 13.88 -14.99
CA SER A 112 -6.57 13.67 -16.44
C SER A 112 -5.57 14.56 -17.18
N GLU A 113 -5.45 15.84 -16.79
CA GLU A 113 -4.41 16.73 -17.32
C GLU A 113 -2.99 16.16 -17.12
N MET A 114 -2.74 15.49 -16.00
CA MET A 114 -1.43 14.89 -15.70
C MET A 114 -1.14 13.65 -16.57
N GLU A 115 -2.16 12.87 -16.96
CA GLU A 115 -2.00 11.74 -17.88
C GLU A 115 -1.68 12.20 -19.30
N ASP A 116 -2.31 13.28 -19.76
CA ASP A 116 -2.12 13.83 -21.12
C ASP A 116 -0.73 14.45 -21.33
N MET A 117 -0.02 14.78 -20.25
CA MET A 117 1.34 15.34 -20.27
C MET A 117 2.46 14.28 -20.31
N LYS A 118 2.12 12.99 -20.31
CA LYS A 118 3.09 11.88 -20.30
C LYS A 118 3.61 11.55 -21.70
#